data_AF-A0A8C4SK72-F1
#
_entry.id   AF-A0A8C4SK72-F1
#
_cell.length_a   1.000
_cell.length_b   1.000
_cell.length_c   1.000
_cell.angle_alpha   90.00
_cell.angle_beta   90.00
_cell.angle_gamma   90.00
#
_symmetry.space_group_name_H-M   'P 1'
#
loop_
_entity.id
_entity.type
_entity.pdbx_description
1 polymer ?
#
loop_
_entity_poly.entity_id
_entity_poly.type
_entity_poly.pdbx_seq_one_letter_code
_entity_poly.pdbx_strand_id
1 'polypeptide(L)'
;MELERCCKEEWAKLAKDRCAKLVKSYSARLEAVIAAKAEKYDPRDVEKLQKDDDLVHNYLQWRLFNMDDTLKMIDESFQWRKEYRVNDLTENDIPTWMFDTGAVYLHGYDKEGNKLFWFRVKMHVKDAKTASDKKRYVAFWLERYARREPGMPLTVVFDMTESGITNIVSMAGFVWGVFPLFFLSRYFHK
;
A
#
# COMPACT_ATOMS: atom_id res chain seq x y z
N MET A 1 7.88 -23.42 13.93
CA MET A 1 8.87 -22.69 14.76
C MET A 1 10.29 -22.71 14.20
N GLU A 2 11.04 -23.83 14.16
CA GLU A 2 12.44 -23.77 13.64
C GLU A 2 12.55 -23.60 12.12
N LEU A 3 11.67 -24.23 11.35
CA LEU A 3 11.64 -24.07 9.88
C LEU A 3 11.22 -22.64 9.46
N GLU A 4 10.23 -22.04 10.13
CA GLU A 4 9.86 -20.65 9.89
C GLU A 4 10.98 -19.68 10.27
N ARG A 5 11.68 -19.93 11.37
CA ARG A 5 12.83 -19.12 11.79
C ARG A 5 13.97 -19.23 10.79
N CYS A 6 14.33 -20.45 10.37
CA CYS A 6 15.36 -20.70 9.36
C CYS A 6 15.00 -20.07 8.02
N CYS A 7 13.74 -20.19 7.58
CA CYS A 7 13.27 -19.55 6.34
C CYS A 7 13.31 -18.01 6.46
N LYS A 8 12.89 -17.43 7.58
CA LYS A 8 12.99 -15.98 7.84
C LYS A 8 14.44 -15.49 7.85
N GLU A 9 15.34 -16.22 8.51
CA GLU A 9 16.76 -15.87 8.60
C GLU A 9 17.48 -15.99 7.25
N GLU A 10 17.24 -17.07 6.49
CA GLU A 10 17.82 -17.28 5.18
C GLU A 10 17.24 -16.31 4.14
N TRP A 11 15.93 -16.02 4.17
CA TRP A 11 15.32 -14.97 3.33
C TRP A 11 15.87 -13.58 3.64
N ALA A 12 16.06 -13.24 4.92
CA ALA A 12 16.63 -11.95 5.33
C ALA A 12 18.07 -11.76 4.81
N LYS A 13 18.88 -12.83 4.78
CA LYS A 13 20.24 -12.82 4.21
C LYS A 13 20.24 -12.76 2.68
N LEU A 14 19.42 -13.59 2.02
CA LEU A 14 19.31 -13.65 0.56
C LEU A 14 18.79 -12.34 -0.06
N ALA A 15 17.96 -11.59 0.66
CA ALA A 15 17.44 -10.30 0.26
C ALA A 15 18.54 -9.22 0.28
N LYS A 16 19.30 -9.06 1.37
CA LYS A 16 20.30 -7.99 1.52
C LYS A 16 21.44 -8.07 0.50
N ASP A 17 22.03 -9.25 0.30
CA ASP A 17 23.22 -9.41 -0.57
C ASP A 17 22.89 -9.30 -2.07
N ARG A 18 21.72 -9.79 -2.50
CA ARG A 18 21.24 -9.56 -3.88
C ARG A 18 20.83 -8.10 -4.09
N CYS A 19 20.27 -7.45 -3.07
CA CYS A 19 19.77 -6.09 -3.19
C CYS A 19 20.88 -5.06 -3.41
N ALA A 20 22.04 -5.18 -2.77
CA ALA A 20 23.11 -4.17 -2.93
C ALA A 20 23.62 -4.05 -4.39
N LYS A 21 23.73 -5.18 -5.11
CA LYS A 21 24.11 -5.18 -6.54
C LYS A 21 22.95 -4.76 -7.45
N LEU A 22 21.71 -5.15 -7.12
CA LEU A 22 20.54 -4.74 -7.88
C LEU A 22 20.24 -3.25 -7.72
N VAL A 23 20.24 -2.68 -6.52
CA VAL A 23 19.94 -1.26 -6.25
C VAL A 23 20.85 -0.33 -7.06
N LYS A 24 22.13 -0.71 -7.24
CA LYS A 24 23.07 0.06 -8.04
C LYS A 24 22.77 0.04 -9.56
N SER A 25 22.30 -1.09 -10.10
CA SER A 25 21.84 -1.15 -11.51
C SER A 25 20.39 -0.64 -11.68
N TYR A 26 19.64 -0.64 -10.58
CA TYR A 26 18.26 -0.18 -10.48
C TYR A 26 18.15 1.32 -10.67
N SER A 27 19.03 2.11 -10.03
CA SER A 27 18.94 3.58 -10.04
C SER A 27 18.87 4.15 -11.46
N ALA A 28 19.78 3.74 -12.36
CA ALA A 28 19.80 4.26 -13.72
C ALA A 28 18.56 3.87 -14.56
N ARG A 29 18.07 2.62 -14.43
CA ARG A 29 16.85 2.18 -15.14
C ARG A 29 15.60 2.84 -14.57
N LEU A 30 15.52 2.94 -13.24
CA LEU A 30 14.42 3.61 -12.55
C LEU A 30 14.36 5.08 -12.92
N GLU A 31 15.48 5.79 -12.86
CA GLU A 31 15.60 7.20 -13.24
C GLU A 31 15.16 7.42 -14.69
N ALA A 32 15.59 6.57 -15.62
CA ALA A 32 15.18 6.67 -17.02
C ALA A 32 13.66 6.47 -17.21
N VAL A 33 13.07 5.49 -16.52
CA VAL A 33 11.61 5.22 -16.58
C VAL A 33 10.82 6.36 -15.94
N ILE A 34 11.31 6.89 -14.82
CA ILE A 34 10.71 8.03 -14.12
C ILE A 34 10.77 9.27 -15.00
N ALA A 35 11.93 9.58 -15.57
CA ALA A 35 12.12 10.74 -16.45
C ALA A 35 11.23 10.65 -17.70
N ALA A 36 11.10 9.46 -18.29
CA ALA A 36 10.26 9.24 -19.48
C ALA A 36 8.75 9.36 -19.22
N LYS A 37 8.32 9.34 -17.95
CA LYS A 37 6.90 9.39 -17.55
C LYS A 37 6.64 10.44 -16.47
N ALA A 38 7.52 11.44 -16.33
CA ALA A 38 7.49 12.38 -15.22
C ALA A 38 6.15 13.13 -15.15
N GLU A 39 5.54 13.45 -16.30
CA GLU A 39 4.23 14.11 -16.34
C GLU A 39 3.07 13.23 -15.85
N LYS A 40 3.26 11.92 -15.70
CA LYS A 40 2.24 10.98 -15.21
C LYS A 40 2.24 10.80 -13.69
N TYR A 41 3.24 11.35 -13.00
CA TYR A 41 3.41 11.17 -11.56
C TYR A 41 3.26 12.49 -10.80
N ASP A 42 3.06 12.38 -9.50
CA ASP A 42 3.19 13.51 -8.58
C ASP A 42 4.68 13.71 -8.25
N PRO A 43 5.24 14.93 -8.39
CA PRO A 43 6.65 15.17 -8.10
C PRO A 43 7.07 14.78 -6.67
N ARG A 44 6.16 14.85 -5.69
CA ARG A 44 6.45 14.49 -4.28
C ARG A 44 6.69 13.00 -4.12
N ASP A 45 5.97 12.17 -4.88
CA ASP A 45 6.17 10.71 -4.85
C ASP A 45 7.49 10.32 -5.53
N VAL A 46 7.85 11.00 -6.61
CA VAL A 46 9.14 10.84 -7.30
C VAL A 46 10.30 11.23 -6.39
N GLU A 47 10.22 12.41 -5.78
CA GLU A 47 11.24 12.90 -4.84
C GLU A 47 11.40 11.94 -3.65
N LYS A 48 10.28 11.44 -3.11
CA LYS A 48 10.31 10.47 -2.01
C LYS A 48 11.04 9.18 -2.43
N LEU A 49 10.72 8.62 -3.59
CA LEU A 49 11.35 7.39 -4.09
C LEU A 49 12.85 7.56 -4.36
N GLN A 50 13.27 8.75 -4.79
CA GLN A 50 14.69 9.05 -5.01
C GLN A 50 15.49 9.23 -3.72
N LYS A 51 14.83 9.57 -2.60
CA LYS A 51 15.47 9.82 -1.30
C LYS A 51 15.35 8.66 -0.31
N ASP A 52 14.38 7.78 -0.51
CA ASP A 52 14.02 6.70 0.41
C ASP A 52 14.41 5.33 -0.19
N ASP A 53 15.66 4.92 0.06
CA ASP A 53 16.17 3.61 -0.37
C ASP A 53 15.33 2.44 0.17
N ASP A 54 14.72 2.61 1.35
CA ASP A 54 13.87 1.57 1.93
C ASP A 54 12.57 1.44 1.14
N LEU A 55 11.98 2.54 0.66
CA LEU A 55 10.81 2.51 -0.22
C LEU A 55 11.12 1.71 -1.51
N VAL A 56 12.27 1.94 -2.13
CA VAL A 56 12.74 1.18 -3.29
C VAL A 56 12.90 -0.30 -2.93
N HIS A 57 13.53 -0.59 -1.79
CA HIS A 57 13.73 -1.96 -1.30
C HIS A 57 12.40 -2.69 -1.11
N ASN A 58 11.38 -2.03 -0.56
CA ASN A 58 10.07 -2.63 -0.34
C ASN A 58 9.42 -3.04 -1.66
N TYR A 59 9.43 -2.16 -2.67
CA TYR A 59 8.91 -2.48 -3.99
C TYR A 59 9.60 -3.70 -4.60
N LEU A 60 10.93 -3.76 -4.50
CA LEU A 60 11.72 -4.90 -4.95
C LEU A 60 11.35 -6.18 -4.20
N GLN A 61 11.29 -6.14 -2.87
CA GLN A 61 10.95 -7.30 -2.04
C GLN A 61 9.57 -7.85 -2.39
N TRP A 62 8.59 -6.98 -2.65
CA TRP A 62 7.24 -7.35 -3.06
C TRP A 62 7.16 -8.09 -4.38
N ARG A 63 8.10 -7.83 -5.28
CA ARG A 63 8.23 -8.49 -6.59
C ARG A 63 9.35 -9.52 -6.61
N LEU A 64 9.79 -9.98 -5.45
CA LEU A 64 10.85 -10.99 -5.32
C LEU A 64 12.12 -10.58 -6.11
N PHE A 65 12.41 -9.28 -6.11
CA PHE A 65 13.53 -8.64 -6.80
C PHE A 65 13.46 -8.77 -8.34
N ASN A 66 12.28 -9.02 -8.92
CA ASN A 66 12.06 -8.91 -10.36
C ASN A 66 11.98 -7.42 -10.77
N MET A 67 12.96 -6.99 -11.57
CA MET A 67 13.09 -5.60 -12.03
C MET A 67 11.87 -5.07 -12.78
N ASP A 68 11.40 -5.81 -13.79
CA ASP A 68 10.38 -5.32 -14.71
C ASP A 68 9.01 -5.24 -14.01
N ASP A 69 8.70 -6.24 -13.18
CA ASP A 69 7.49 -6.23 -12.35
C ASP A 69 7.54 -5.12 -11.30
N THR A 70 8.71 -4.82 -10.75
CA THR A 70 8.90 -3.73 -9.79
C THR A 70 8.64 -2.38 -10.45
N LEU A 71 9.23 -2.15 -11.63
CA LEU A 71 9.03 -0.90 -12.39
C LEU A 71 7.56 -0.71 -12.79
N LYS A 72 6.90 -1.79 -13.25
CA LYS A 72 5.47 -1.78 -13.54
C LYS A 72 4.63 -1.43 -12.31
N MET A 73 4.97 -2.01 -11.16
CA MET A 73 4.27 -1.77 -9.91
C MET A 73 4.43 -0.33 -9.40
N ILE A 74 5.61 0.28 -9.54
CA ILE A 74 5.84 1.69 -9.22
C ILE A 74 5.02 2.59 -10.15
N ASP A 75 5.07 2.31 -11.47
CA ASP A 75 4.31 3.05 -12.49
C ASP A 75 2.80 3.05 -12.18
N GLU A 76 2.22 1.88 -11.92
CA GLU A 76 0.81 1.73 -11.53
C GLU A 76 0.50 2.47 -10.22
N SER A 77 1.39 2.38 -9.22
CA SER A 77 1.20 3.06 -7.94
C SER A 77 1.22 4.58 -8.06
N PHE A 78 2.15 5.13 -8.84
CA PHE A 78 2.34 6.57 -8.96
C PHE A 78 1.24 7.21 -9.80
N GLN A 79 0.81 6.55 -10.87
CA GLN A 79 -0.35 6.98 -11.64
C GLN A 79 -1.62 6.98 -10.77
N TRP A 80 -1.83 5.94 -9.97
CA TRP A 80 -2.95 5.86 -9.03
C TRP A 80 -2.91 6.99 -8.00
N ARG A 81 -1.74 7.22 -7.38
CA ARG A 81 -1.59 8.31 -6.39
C ARG A 81 -1.90 9.68 -6.97
N LYS A 82 -1.47 9.92 -8.21
CA LYS A 82 -1.80 11.16 -8.94
C LYS A 82 -3.28 11.24 -9.27
N GLU A 83 -3.88 10.17 -9.80
CA GLU A 83 -5.31 10.09 -10.15
C GLU A 83 -6.21 10.45 -8.95
N TYR A 84 -5.92 9.88 -7.78
CA TYR A 84 -6.70 10.09 -6.56
C TYR A 84 -6.20 11.26 -5.71
N ARG A 85 -5.20 12.01 -6.18
CA ARG A 85 -4.60 13.18 -5.50
C ARG A 85 -4.19 12.87 -4.06
N VAL A 86 -3.57 11.71 -3.84
CA VAL A 86 -3.34 11.16 -2.48
C VAL A 86 -2.55 12.10 -1.59
N ASN A 87 -1.52 12.75 -2.13
CA ASN A 87 -0.69 13.68 -1.37
C ASN A 87 -1.45 14.93 -0.90
N ASP A 88 -2.54 15.31 -1.58
CA ASP A 88 -3.38 16.46 -1.24
C ASP A 88 -4.59 16.10 -0.37
N LEU A 89 -4.85 14.81 -0.12
CA LEU A 89 -6.04 14.38 0.62
C LEU A 89 -6.03 14.94 2.05
N THR A 90 -7.10 15.65 2.37
CA THR A 90 -7.43 16.11 3.72
C THR A 90 -8.75 15.51 4.19
N GLU A 91 -9.07 15.70 5.47
CA GLU A 91 -10.34 15.24 6.04
C GLU A 91 -11.55 15.92 5.37
N ASN A 92 -11.40 17.18 4.93
CA ASN A 92 -12.45 17.92 4.22
C ASN A 92 -12.77 17.36 2.83
N ASP A 93 -11.85 16.60 2.24
CA ASP A 93 -12.05 15.95 0.95
C ASP A 93 -12.83 14.64 1.04
N ILE A 94 -13.09 14.16 2.27
CA ILE A 94 -13.77 12.90 2.54
C ILE A 94 -15.19 13.21 3.02
N PRO A 95 -16.23 12.76 2.28
CA PRO A 95 -17.61 12.87 2.72
C PRO A 95 -17.84 12.36 4.15
N THR A 96 -18.46 13.18 5.00
CA THR A 96 -18.67 12.90 6.43
C THR A 96 -19.33 11.54 6.68
N TRP A 97 -20.31 11.17 5.84
CA TRP A 97 -21.03 9.90 5.95
C TRP A 97 -20.10 8.67 5.90
N MET A 98 -18.93 8.76 5.26
CA MET A 98 -17.97 7.64 5.23
C MET A 98 -17.35 7.39 6.60
N PHE A 99 -17.09 8.44 7.39
CA PHE A 99 -16.67 8.29 8.78
C PHE A 99 -17.79 7.69 9.62
N ASP A 100 -19.02 8.19 9.45
CA ASP A 100 -20.18 7.76 10.22
C ASP A 100 -20.54 6.29 9.98
N THR A 101 -20.29 5.75 8.78
CA THR A 101 -20.56 4.33 8.49
C THR A 101 -19.73 3.38 9.35
N GLY A 102 -18.53 3.81 9.80
CA GLY A 102 -17.58 2.94 10.49
C GLY A 102 -17.17 1.70 9.67
N ALA A 103 -17.27 1.74 8.34
CA ALA A 103 -16.93 0.61 7.47
C ALA A 103 -15.43 0.32 7.46
N VAL A 104 -14.60 1.35 7.62
CA VAL A 104 -13.14 1.29 7.61
C VAL A 104 -12.58 2.21 8.70
N TYR A 105 -11.69 1.71 9.56
CA TYR A 105 -11.12 2.46 10.69
C TYR A 105 -9.85 1.83 11.28
N LEU A 106 -9.06 2.62 12.01
CA LEU A 106 -7.86 2.16 12.73
C LEU A 106 -8.16 1.95 14.23
N HIS A 107 -7.99 0.74 14.77
CA HIS A 107 -8.26 0.48 16.18
C HIS A 107 -7.51 -0.74 16.74
N GLY A 108 -6.92 -0.63 17.94
CA GLY A 108 -6.17 -1.73 18.55
C GLY A 108 -4.81 -1.98 17.89
N TYR A 109 -4.13 -3.00 18.40
CA TYR A 109 -2.80 -3.44 17.95
C TYR A 109 -2.76 -4.97 17.93
N ASP A 110 -1.98 -5.55 17.03
CA ASP A 110 -1.66 -6.98 17.07
C ASP A 110 -0.61 -7.31 18.14
N LYS A 111 -0.23 -8.59 18.21
CA LYS A 111 0.77 -9.09 19.18
C LYS A 111 2.18 -8.54 18.94
N GLU A 112 2.46 -8.04 17.75
CA GLU A 112 3.75 -7.45 17.34
C GLU A 112 3.75 -5.92 17.53
N GLY A 113 2.63 -5.35 17.98
CA GLY A 113 2.47 -3.92 18.20
C GLY A 113 2.09 -3.13 16.95
N ASN A 114 1.74 -3.81 15.84
CA ASN A 114 1.30 -3.12 14.62
C ASN A 114 -0.15 -2.66 14.77
N LYS A 115 -0.44 -1.45 14.29
CA LYS A 115 -1.80 -0.90 14.33
C LYS A 115 -2.72 -1.75 13.45
N LEU A 116 -3.95 -2.00 13.91
CA LEU A 116 -4.93 -2.73 13.10
C LEU A 116 -5.76 -1.77 12.25
N PHE A 117 -5.92 -2.11 10.97
CA PHE A 117 -6.78 -1.42 10.01
C PHE A 117 -7.95 -2.31 9.63
N TRP A 118 -9.11 -1.99 10.18
CA TRP A 118 -10.31 -2.79 10.11
C TRP A 118 -11.13 -2.45 8.87
N PHE A 119 -11.61 -3.49 8.19
CA PHE A 119 -12.61 -3.43 7.14
C PHE A 119 -13.81 -4.28 7.57
N ARG A 120 -14.95 -3.64 7.84
CA ARG A 120 -16.21 -4.34 8.13
C ARG A 120 -16.88 -4.72 6.82
N VAL A 121 -16.71 -5.97 6.41
CA VAL A 121 -17.10 -6.44 5.07
C VAL A 121 -18.62 -6.36 4.87
N LYS A 122 -19.43 -6.55 5.93
CA LYS A 122 -20.89 -6.39 5.88
C LYS A 122 -21.33 -5.00 5.38
N MET A 123 -20.55 -3.96 5.67
CA MET A 123 -20.83 -2.58 5.27
C MET A 123 -20.41 -2.28 3.83
N HIS A 124 -19.68 -3.20 3.18
CA HIS A 124 -19.21 -3.01 1.82
C HIS A 124 -20.31 -3.33 0.80
N VAL A 125 -20.76 -2.30 0.11
CA VAL A 125 -21.68 -2.40 -1.02
C VAL A 125 -20.95 -1.94 -2.28
N LYS A 126 -20.95 -2.77 -3.33
CA LYS A 126 -20.43 -2.36 -4.63
C LYS A 126 -21.36 -1.32 -5.24
N ASP A 127 -20.86 -0.11 -5.39
CA ASP A 127 -21.58 0.99 -6.02
C ASP A 127 -20.58 1.86 -6.78
N ALA A 128 -20.82 2.02 -8.08
CA ALA A 128 -19.93 2.78 -8.96
C ALA A 128 -19.89 4.27 -8.59
N LYS A 129 -20.98 4.81 -8.04
CA LYS A 129 -21.06 6.23 -7.67
C LYS A 129 -20.15 6.56 -6.49
N THR A 130 -20.07 5.66 -5.51
CA THR A 130 -19.26 5.83 -4.30
C THR A 130 -17.89 5.14 -4.36
N ALA A 131 -17.55 4.47 -5.47
CA ALA A 131 -16.31 3.71 -5.59
C ALA A 131 -15.05 4.58 -5.45
N SER A 132 -15.04 5.76 -6.07
CA SER A 132 -13.91 6.71 -5.98
C SER A 132 -13.74 7.23 -4.56
N ASP A 133 -14.84 7.62 -3.92
CA ASP A 133 -14.86 8.11 -2.54
C ASP A 133 -14.30 7.07 -1.56
N LYS A 134 -14.72 5.80 -1.69
CA LYS A 134 -14.21 4.70 -0.86
C LYS A 134 -12.72 4.47 -1.03
N LYS A 135 -12.21 4.57 -2.27
CA LYS A 135 -10.76 4.46 -2.55
C LYS A 135 -9.99 5.61 -1.91
N ARG A 136 -10.47 6.85 -2.05
CA ARG A 136 -9.89 8.04 -1.41
C ARG A 136 -9.92 7.94 0.11
N TYR A 137 -10.99 7.37 0.67
CA TYR A 137 -11.12 7.16 2.11
C TYR A 137 -10.09 6.18 2.67
N VAL A 138 -9.83 5.07 1.97
CA VAL A 138 -8.74 4.15 2.32
C VAL A 138 -7.38 4.83 2.18
N ALA A 139 -7.16 5.58 1.09
CA ALA A 139 -5.93 6.34 0.88
C ALA A 139 -5.67 7.34 2.03
N PHE A 140 -6.71 8.07 2.46
CA PHE A 140 -6.65 9.01 3.57
C PHE A 140 -6.19 8.32 4.87
N TRP A 141 -6.77 7.17 5.24
CA TRP A 141 -6.37 6.46 6.45
C TRP A 141 -4.93 5.96 6.39
N LEU A 142 -4.52 5.36 5.27
CA LEU A 142 -3.16 4.85 5.08
C LEU A 142 -2.10 5.96 5.10
N GLU A 143 -2.38 7.07 4.42
CA GLU A 143 -1.49 8.23 4.36
C GLU A 143 -1.40 8.95 5.71
N ARG A 144 -2.53 9.08 6.42
CA ARG A 144 -2.55 9.63 7.78
C ARG A 144 -1.75 8.77 8.76
N TYR A 145 -1.88 7.44 8.67
CA TYR A 145 -1.07 6.53 9.47
C TYR A 145 0.42 6.63 9.13
N ALA A 146 0.77 6.76 7.83
CA ALA A 146 2.16 6.85 7.37
C ALA A 146 2.90 8.05 7.93
N ARG A 147 2.20 9.18 8.01
CA ARG A 147 2.75 10.42 8.56
C ARG A 147 2.91 10.35 10.08
N ARG A 148 2.00 9.64 10.75
CA ARG A 148 2.00 9.54 12.22
C ARG A 148 3.02 8.53 12.74
N GLU A 149 3.14 7.39 12.08
CA GLU A 149 4.03 6.28 12.47
C GLU A 149 4.93 5.89 11.28
N PRO A 150 5.88 6.75 10.86
CA PRO A 150 6.68 6.49 9.66
C PRO A 150 7.46 5.18 9.76
N GLY A 151 7.22 4.30 8.80
CA GLY A 151 7.93 3.03 8.67
C GLY A 151 7.42 1.88 9.55
N MET A 152 6.39 2.10 10.37
CA MET A 152 5.76 1.05 11.17
C MET A 152 4.77 0.23 10.32
N PRO A 153 4.72 -1.10 10.46
CA PRO A 153 3.75 -1.93 9.73
C PRO A 153 2.30 -1.65 10.14
N LEU A 154 1.35 -2.11 9.33
CA LEU A 154 -0.10 -1.99 9.57
C LEU A 154 -0.79 -3.32 9.24
N THR A 155 -1.49 -3.88 10.20
CA THR A 155 -2.17 -5.15 10.03
C THR A 155 -3.61 -4.91 9.55
N VAL A 156 -3.93 -5.33 8.32
CA VAL A 156 -5.32 -5.25 7.82
C VAL A 156 -6.14 -6.42 8.32
N VAL A 157 -7.31 -6.12 8.86
CA VAL A 157 -8.28 -7.09 9.34
C VAL A 157 -9.59 -6.94 8.59
N PHE A 158 -10.03 -8.02 7.95
CA PHE A 158 -11.35 -8.10 7.32
C PHE A 158 -12.32 -8.77 8.30
N ASP A 159 -13.18 -7.97 8.92
CA ASP A 159 -14.29 -8.50 9.72
C ASP A 159 -15.41 -8.94 8.79
N MET A 160 -15.54 -10.26 8.64
CA MET A 160 -16.54 -10.91 7.80
C MET A 160 -17.78 -11.35 8.59
N THR A 161 -17.90 -10.99 9.86
CA THR A 161 -19.07 -11.30 10.68
C THR A 161 -20.33 -10.78 10.00
N GLU A 162 -21.35 -11.65 9.89
CA GLU A 162 -22.65 -11.33 9.27
C GLU A 162 -22.55 -10.80 7.82
N SER A 163 -21.46 -11.09 7.11
CA SER A 163 -21.28 -10.66 5.73
C SER A 163 -21.90 -11.65 4.75
N GLY A 164 -22.65 -11.15 3.76
CA GLY A 164 -23.14 -11.96 2.66
C GLY A 164 -22.05 -12.25 1.63
N ILE A 165 -22.23 -13.31 0.84
CA ILE A 165 -21.28 -13.71 -0.22
C ILE A 165 -21.03 -12.55 -1.20
N THR A 166 -22.07 -11.79 -1.56
CA THR A 166 -21.94 -10.62 -2.44
C THR A 166 -21.02 -9.55 -1.85
N ASN A 167 -21.05 -9.32 -0.54
CA ASN A 167 -20.14 -8.38 0.12
C ASN A 167 -18.69 -8.87 0.02
N ILE A 168 -18.46 -10.16 0.30
CA ILE A 168 -17.12 -10.78 0.27
C ILE A 168 -16.52 -10.71 -1.14
N VAL A 169 -17.27 -11.16 -2.16
CA VAL A 169 -16.80 -11.16 -3.56
C VAL A 169 -16.51 -9.74 -4.04
N SER A 170 -17.38 -8.78 -3.72
CA SER A 170 -17.15 -7.39 -4.12
C SER A 170 -16.06 -6.70 -3.32
N MET A 171 -15.76 -7.14 -2.10
CA MET A 171 -14.63 -6.64 -1.31
C MET A 171 -13.30 -7.04 -1.97
N ALA A 172 -13.17 -8.26 -2.46
CA ALA A 172 -11.95 -8.70 -3.16
C ALA A 172 -11.62 -7.79 -4.37
N GLY A 173 -12.63 -7.45 -5.18
CA GLY A 173 -12.47 -6.51 -6.29
C GLY A 173 -12.13 -5.08 -5.84
N PHE A 174 -12.66 -4.64 -4.69
CA PHE A 174 -12.31 -3.35 -4.11
C PHE A 174 -10.86 -3.32 -3.62
N VAL A 175 -10.41 -4.36 -2.89
CA VAL A 175 -9.03 -4.53 -2.42
C VAL A 175 -8.06 -4.51 -3.60
N TRP A 176 -8.38 -5.19 -4.70
CA TRP A 176 -7.60 -5.11 -5.93
C TRP A 176 -7.50 -3.66 -6.46
N GLY A 177 -8.59 -2.89 -6.39
CA GLY A 177 -8.63 -1.51 -6.85
C GLY A 177 -7.87 -0.49 -5.98
N VAL A 178 -7.58 -0.82 -4.72
CA VAL A 178 -6.72 -0.02 -3.81
C VAL A 178 -5.33 -0.64 -3.61
N PHE A 179 -5.08 -1.79 -4.24
CA PHE A 179 -3.85 -2.56 -4.14
C PHE A 179 -2.58 -1.70 -4.27
N PRO A 180 -2.47 -0.74 -5.21
CA PRO A 180 -1.25 0.05 -5.36
C PRO A 180 -0.86 0.87 -4.11
N LEU A 181 -1.81 1.18 -3.21
CA LEU A 181 -1.54 1.91 -1.98
C LEU A 181 -0.79 1.11 -0.91
N PHE A 182 -0.98 -0.21 -0.89
CA PHE A 182 -0.46 -1.06 0.18
C PHE A 182 1.06 -1.21 0.16
N PHE A 183 1.70 -0.79 -0.93
CA PHE A 183 3.12 -1.03 -1.18
C PHE A 183 4.04 0.15 -0.95
N LEU A 184 3.51 1.37 -1.02
CA LEU A 184 4.28 2.58 -0.70
C LEU A 184 4.59 2.74 0.79
N SER A 185 3.99 1.89 1.61
CA SER A 185 3.69 2.27 2.96
C SER A 185 4.19 1.27 4.01
N ARG A 186 5.08 0.34 3.63
CA ARG A 186 5.74 -0.64 4.54
C ARG A 186 4.77 -1.58 5.29
N TYR A 187 3.50 -1.57 4.95
CA TYR A 187 2.48 -2.00 5.90
C TYR A 187 2.25 -3.49 6.05
N PHE A 188 2.58 -4.31 5.05
CA PHE A 188 2.14 -5.70 5.06
C PHE A 188 3.34 -6.62 5.22
N HIS A 189 3.44 -7.24 6.39
CA HIS A 189 4.25 -8.42 6.55
C HIS A 189 3.57 -9.61 5.84
N LYS A 190 4.38 -10.37 5.11
CA LYS A 190 4.01 -11.73 4.67
C LYS A 190 4.18 -12.71 5.83
#